data_AF-A0A9X1JV45-F1
#
_entry.id   AF-A0A9X1JV45-F1
#
_cell.length_a   1.000
_cell.length_b   1.000
_cell.length_c   1.000
_cell.angle_alpha   90.00
_cell.angle_beta   90.00
_cell.angle_gamma   90.00
#
_symmetry.space_group_name_H-M   'P 1'
#
loop_
_entity.id
_entity.type
_entity.pdbx_description
1 polymer ?
#
loop_
_entity_poly.entity_id
_entity_poly.type
_entity_poly.pdbx_seq_one_letter_code
_entity_poly.pdbx_strand_id
1 'polypeptide(L)'
;MNKVLFIIGFLILSESTAFSQNHTQIDFDSLLQKAKVFYKTNQDSALYYSGLAYKKALKQGDVSVIGQAIAQHATYLISKKKYQEAEKLLNQNLQNKSKINKIDLGITYANFGSINSLKEQRDIALENYLIALYIFEEIGSHDYLARTYLNVGIIYENEGKNKQADYFYDKSLHHSNFNNNSLSVTHEDVKRGAEENYETKLKICFEALKSIENQSESRLASVIYHDLSKNYIDNKKYLEAIEMAKKAIEIKNNIGYTQNLDFSYFILGKSQIRLNINDEGIRNLLTAIKLSEKRSLKPLMYEMLILGYKNKSDYKNAFLYAETLSKIKDSIATFQENERIAEITSKYQVEKQTNDILRLEKANQETALLLSQQTRRRWQWATLSILFLIISLFLGRKLVAYIQKVKNVESEKAAIEKKVEAKYIALNNKAKVYIKDLDYIKSDGNYLEFYSKEKKVIDRNKLKTVANQLPPNFVQTHRSFIVNKNVIQSLNATSLRLQNGVEIPVSRTYKQNLS
;
A
#
# COMPACT_ATOMS: atom_id res chain seq x y z
N MET A 1 -50.23 -14.15 -3.65
CA MET A 1 -50.57 -15.40 -4.36
C MET A 1 -49.55 -15.59 -5.46
N ASN A 2 -48.51 -16.40 -5.22
CA ASN A 2 -48.41 -17.83 -5.56
C ASN A 2 -47.61 -17.95 -6.89
N LYS A 3 -46.52 -18.72 -7.03
CA LYS A 3 -45.95 -19.86 -6.27
C LYS A 3 -44.53 -20.11 -6.86
N VAL A 4 -43.45 -20.27 -6.05
CA VAL A 4 -42.81 -21.55 -5.61
C VAL A 4 -41.80 -22.10 -6.66
N LEU A 5 -40.47 -22.03 -6.40
CA LEU A 5 -39.53 -23.12 -5.95
C LEU A 5 -39.25 -24.17 -7.08
N PHE A 6 -38.09 -24.79 -7.37
CA PHE A 6 -36.86 -25.20 -6.66
C PHE A 6 -35.96 -25.88 -7.76
N ILE A 7 -34.61 -25.91 -7.76
CA ILE A 7 -33.72 -26.99 -7.27
C ILE A 7 -32.26 -26.69 -7.68
N ILE A 8 -31.34 -27.07 -6.79
CA ILE A 8 -29.86 -27.03 -6.79
C ILE A 8 -29.27 -28.27 -7.50
N GLY A 9 -28.06 -28.19 -8.09
CA GLY A 9 -27.15 -29.36 -8.14
C GLY A 9 -26.22 -29.56 -9.36
N PHE A 10 -24.98 -29.06 -9.25
CA PHE A 10 -23.66 -29.72 -9.42
C PHE A 10 -23.35 -30.84 -10.47
N LEU A 11 -22.18 -30.69 -11.13
CA LEU A 11 -21.17 -31.69 -11.65
C LEU A 11 -21.62 -32.66 -12.78
N ILE A 12 -20.83 -33.10 -13.78
CA ILE A 12 -19.49 -32.80 -14.33
C ILE A 12 -19.35 -33.60 -15.65
N LEU A 13 -18.57 -33.07 -16.61
CA LEU A 13 -17.82 -33.70 -17.74
C LEU A 13 -18.43 -34.81 -18.62
N SER A 14 -18.40 -34.58 -19.94
CA SER A 14 -17.54 -35.34 -20.87
C SER A 14 -17.36 -34.63 -22.21
N GLU A 15 -16.19 -34.83 -22.80
CA GLU A 15 -15.59 -34.12 -23.93
C GLU A 15 -16.35 -34.29 -25.27
N SER A 16 -16.36 -33.24 -26.10
CA SER A 16 -16.02 -33.41 -27.52
C SER A 16 -15.63 -32.08 -28.17
N THR A 17 -14.68 -32.24 -29.07
CA THR A 17 -13.87 -31.26 -29.76
C THR A 17 -14.61 -30.42 -30.80
N ALA A 18 -14.00 -29.25 -31.04
CA ALA A 18 -13.89 -28.55 -32.32
C ALA A 18 -14.96 -27.49 -32.67
N PHE A 19 -14.47 -26.25 -32.59
CA PHE A 19 -14.61 -25.20 -33.61
C PHE A 19 -15.98 -24.52 -33.76
N SER A 20 -16.14 -23.38 -33.09
CA SER A 20 -16.11 -22.10 -33.83
C SER A 20 -15.96 -20.91 -32.90
N GLN A 21 -14.97 -20.07 -33.26
CA GLN A 21 -14.87 -18.63 -33.03
C GLN A 21 -15.34 -18.08 -31.68
N ASN A 22 -14.39 -17.76 -30.79
CA ASN A 22 -14.56 -16.66 -29.85
C ASN A 22 -13.21 -16.00 -29.52
N HIS A 23 -13.06 -14.77 -30.03
CA HIS A 23 -12.07 -13.73 -29.74
C HIS A 23 -10.70 -14.09 -29.12
N THR A 24 -9.67 -13.79 -29.91
CA THR A 24 -8.25 -13.61 -29.59
C THR A 24 -7.99 -12.65 -28.42
N GLN A 25 -8.17 -13.09 -27.18
CA GLN A 25 -7.53 -12.43 -26.04
C GLN A 25 -6.11 -12.98 -25.89
N ILE A 26 -5.10 -12.18 -26.25
CA ILE A 26 -3.70 -12.55 -26.01
C ILE A 26 -3.49 -12.71 -24.51
N ASP A 27 -3.27 -13.93 -24.05
CA ASP A 27 -3.15 -14.26 -22.62
C ASP A 27 -1.85 -13.72 -21.99
N PHE A 28 -1.84 -13.49 -20.68
CA PHE A 28 -0.69 -12.99 -19.92
C PHE A 28 0.56 -13.86 -20.16
N ASP A 29 0.42 -15.18 -20.04
CA ASP A 29 1.52 -16.13 -20.25
C ASP A 29 2.02 -16.12 -21.69
N SER A 30 1.11 -15.97 -22.66
CA SER A 30 1.46 -15.83 -24.08
C SER A 30 2.32 -14.58 -24.33
N LEU A 31 2.02 -13.46 -23.66
CA LEU A 31 2.81 -12.23 -23.77
C LEU A 31 4.21 -12.40 -23.16
N LEU A 32 4.32 -13.05 -22.00
CA LEU A 32 5.62 -13.34 -21.39
C LEU A 32 6.45 -14.31 -22.24
N GLN A 33 5.82 -15.33 -22.81
CA GLN A 33 6.49 -16.27 -23.71
C GLN A 33 7.02 -15.56 -24.97
N LYS A 34 6.21 -14.68 -25.58
CA LYS A 34 6.66 -13.84 -26.70
C LYS A 34 7.83 -12.96 -26.28
N ALA A 35 7.77 -12.30 -25.12
CA ALA A 35 8.88 -11.49 -24.63
C ALA A 35 10.18 -12.31 -24.49
N LYS A 36 10.09 -13.52 -23.95
CA LYS A 36 11.23 -14.44 -23.79
C LYS A 36 11.81 -14.90 -25.14
N VAL A 37 10.97 -15.19 -26.14
CA VAL A 37 11.41 -15.56 -27.49
C VAL A 37 12.12 -14.39 -28.16
N PHE A 38 11.52 -13.20 -28.13
CA PHE A 38 12.12 -12.01 -28.73
C PHE A 38 13.36 -11.55 -27.99
N TYR A 39 13.56 -11.87 -26.72
CA TYR A 39 14.77 -11.46 -26.00
C TYR A 39 16.07 -11.88 -26.71
N LYS A 40 16.07 -13.04 -27.37
CA LYS A 40 17.22 -13.56 -28.09
C LYS A 40 17.44 -12.93 -29.47
N THR A 41 16.41 -12.32 -30.06
CA THR A 41 16.40 -11.91 -31.47
C THR A 41 16.13 -10.40 -31.67
N ASN A 42 15.32 -9.80 -30.81
CA ASN A 42 14.97 -8.37 -30.82
C ASN A 42 14.56 -7.88 -29.40
N GLN A 43 15.46 -7.12 -28.77
CA GLN A 43 15.26 -6.62 -27.41
C GLN A 43 14.14 -5.56 -27.30
N ASP A 44 13.85 -4.79 -28.36
CA ASP A 44 12.75 -3.81 -28.33
C ASP A 44 11.39 -4.51 -28.34
N SER A 45 11.27 -5.57 -29.14
CA SER A 45 10.07 -6.42 -29.11
C SER A 45 9.92 -7.13 -27.76
N ALA A 46 11.00 -7.60 -27.15
CA ALA A 46 10.97 -8.21 -25.82
C ALA A 46 10.46 -7.23 -24.74
N LEU A 47 10.96 -5.98 -24.77
CA LEU A 47 10.50 -4.93 -23.88
C LEU A 47 9.03 -4.58 -24.13
N TYR A 48 8.61 -4.51 -25.39
CA TYR A 48 7.22 -4.25 -25.75
C TYR A 48 6.26 -5.32 -25.22
N TYR A 49 6.53 -6.59 -25.48
CA TYR A 49 5.65 -7.68 -25.04
C TYR A 49 5.64 -7.86 -23.52
N SER A 50 6.78 -7.67 -22.83
CA SER A 50 6.81 -7.68 -21.36
C SER A 50 6.04 -6.50 -20.76
N GLY A 51 6.09 -5.33 -21.39
CA GLY A 51 5.29 -4.17 -20.98
C GLY A 51 3.78 -4.39 -21.18
N LEU A 52 3.39 -5.07 -22.25
CA LEU A 52 1.99 -5.50 -22.43
C LEU A 52 1.56 -6.51 -21.37
N ALA A 53 2.42 -7.49 -21.04
CA ALA A 53 2.14 -8.46 -19.97
C ALA A 53 1.94 -7.76 -18.62
N TYR A 54 2.81 -6.79 -18.29
CA TYR A 54 2.66 -5.97 -17.08
C TYR A 54 1.35 -5.17 -17.04
N LYS A 55 0.99 -4.48 -18.13
CA LYS A 55 -0.29 -3.76 -18.21
C LYS A 55 -1.50 -4.69 -18.05
N LYS A 56 -1.41 -5.92 -18.57
CA LYS A 56 -2.46 -6.92 -18.42
C LYS A 56 -2.55 -7.46 -16.99
N ALA A 57 -1.42 -7.73 -16.34
CA ALA A 57 -1.36 -8.13 -14.94
C ALA A 57 -1.99 -7.07 -14.02
N LEU A 58 -1.71 -5.78 -14.26
CA LEU A 58 -2.35 -4.69 -13.52
C LEU A 58 -3.88 -4.66 -13.66
N LYS A 59 -4.42 -5.02 -14.83
CA LYS A 59 -5.87 -5.11 -15.05
C LYS A 59 -6.51 -6.32 -14.36
N GLN A 60 -5.77 -7.41 -14.20
CA GLN A 60 -6.23 -8.59 -13.47
C GLN A 60 -6.26 -8.36 -11.96
N GLY A 61 -5.35 -7.53 -11.43
CA GLY A 61 -5.35 -7.12 -10.03
C GLY A 61 -4.78 -8.16 -9.05
N ASP A 62 -4.33 -9.31 -9.53
CA ASP A 62 -3.66 -10.33 -8.72
C ASP A 62 -2.21 -9.90 -8.43
N VAL A 63 -1.89 -9.76 -7.13
CA VAL A 63 -0.57 -9.28 -6.67
C VAL A 63 0.57 -10.23 -7.07
N SER A 64 0.32 -11.55 -7.11
CA SER A 64 1.32 -12.53 -7.53
C SER A 64 1.60 -12.41 -9.03
N VAL A 65 0.57 -12.28 -9.85
CA VAL A 65 0.71 -12.12 -11.32
C VAL A 65 1.39 -10.79 -11.66
N ILE A 66 1.03 -9.71 -10.94
CA ILE A 66 1.72 -8.41 -11.04
C ILE A 66 3.20 -8.57 -10.66
N GLY A 67 3.49 -9.32 -9.59
CA GLY A 67 4.84 -9.60 -9.14
C GLY A 67 5.72 -10.28 -10.18
N GLN A 68 5.18 -11.32 -10.82
CA GLN A 68 5.81 -12.02 -11.93
C GLN A 68 6.06 -11.10 -13.13
N ALA A 69 5.05 -10.30 -13.50
CA ALA A 69 5.15 -9.37 -14.61
C ALA A 69 6.24 -8.30 -14.38
N ILE A 70 6.33 -7.78 -13.16
CA ILE A 70 7.36 -6.83 -12.74
C ILE A 70 8.75 -7.45 -12.86
N ALA A 71 8.96 -8.64 -12.29
CA ALA A 71 10.26 -9.31 -12.28
C ALA A 71 10.78 -9.52 -13.71
N GLN A 72 9.90 -9.94 -14.63
CA GLN A 72 10.25 -10.14 -16.03
C GLN A 72 10.44 -8.80 -16.76
N HIS A 73 9.51 -7.85 -16.63
CA HIS A 73 9.61 -6.56 -17.30
C HIS A 73 10.86 -5.76 -16.88
N ALA A 74 11.20 -5.78 -15.60
CA ALA A 74 12.41 -5.15 -15.07
C ALA A 74 13.68 -5.69 -15.73
N THR A 75 13.78 -7.00 -15.98
CA THR A 75 14.91 -7.62 -16.69
C THR A 75 15.13 -6.98 -18.07
N TYR A 76 14.05 -6.70 -18.81
CA TYR A 76 14.13 -6.07 -20.12
C TYR A 76 14.37 -4.55 -20.06
N LEU A 77 13.90 -3.88 -19.00
CA LEU A 77 14.24 -2.47 -18.76
C LEU A 77 15.74 -2.31 -18.48
N ILE A 78 16.33 -3.22 -17.70
CA ILE A 78 17.77 -3.23 -17.40
C ILE A 78 18.60 -3.41 -18.67
N SER A 79 18.22 -4.32 -19.57
CA SER A 79 18.95 -4.53 -20.83
C SER A 79 18.91 -3.30 -21.75
N LYS A 80 17.86 -2.47 -21.65
CA LYS A 80 17.74 -1.17 -22.32
C LYS A 80 18.27 0.01 -21.49
N LYS A 81 19.02 -0.26 -20.42
CA LYS A 81 19.64 0.72 -19.51
C LYS A 81 18.64 1.66 -18.81
N LYS A 82 17.37 1.26 -18.70
CA LYS A 82 16.30 2.02 -18.02
C LYS A 82 16.26 1.71 -16.53
N TYR A 83 17.35 1.99 -15.82
CA TYR A 83 17.56 1.53 -14.45
C TYR A 83 16.55 2.11 -13.46
N GLN A 84 16.26 3.41 -13.53
CA GLN A 84 15.32 4.07 -12.61
C GLN A 84 13.89 3.51 -12.72
N GLU A 85 13.43 3.24 -13.95
CA GLU A 85 12.12 2.61 -14.19
C GLU A 85 12.10 1.19 -13.61
N ALA A 86 13.17 0.41 -13.82
CA ALA A 86 13.29 -0.94 -13.27
C ALA A 86 13.30 -0.94 -11.74
N GLU A 87 14.11 -0.09 -11.10
CA GLU A 87 14.19 0.01 -9.62
C GLU A 87 12.85 0.38 -9.00
N LYS A 88 12.11 1.30 -9.63
CA LYS A 88 10.77 1.67 -9.16
C LYS A 88 9.83 0.46 -9.12
N LEU A 89 9.81 -0.34 -10.19
CA LEU A 89 8.98 -1.54 -10.27
C LEU A 89 9.46 -2.61 -9.29
N LEU A 90 10.76 -2.87 -9.20
CA LEU A 90 11.32 -3.87 -8.29
C LEU A 90 11.05 -3.52 -6.81
N ASN A 91 11.06 -2.23 -6.45
CA ASN A 91 10.65 -1.78 -5.11
C ASN A 91 9.17 -2.08 -4.82
N GLN A 92 8.28 -2.00 -5.82
CA GLN A 92 6.88 -2.41 -5.66
C GLN A 92 6.76 -3.91 -5.37
N ASN A 93 7.61 -4.75 -5.97
CA ASN A 93 7.68 -6.18 -5.64
C ASN A 93 8.11 -6.40 -4.18
N LEU A 94 9.14 -5.68 -3.71
CA LEU A 94 9.64 -5.83 -2.33
C LEU A 94 8.60 -5.40 -1.29
N GLN A 95 7.78 -4.38 -1.58
CA GLN A 95 6.65 -3.99 -0.71
C GLN A 95 5.60 -5.10 -0.56
N ASN A 96 5.47 -5.97 -1.57
CA ASN A 96 4.51 -7.07 -1.59
C ASN A 96 5.19 -8.44 -1.39
N LYS A 97 6.38 -8.50 -0.78
CA LYS A 97 7.20 -9.71 -0.65
C LYS A 97 6.48 -10.95 -0.12
N SER A 98 5.47 -10.79 0.76
CA SER A 98 4.72 -11.90 1.36
C SER A 98 3.65 -12.49 0.43
N LYS A 99 3.36 -11.84 -0.69
CA LYS A 99 2.30 -12.21 -1.65
C LYS A 99 2.84 -12.62 -3.02
N ILE A 100 4.14 -12.46 -3.25
CA ILE A 100 4.82 -12.90 -4.46
C ILE A 100 5.46 -14.26 -4.23
N ASN A 101 5.52 -15.08 -5.27
CA ASN A 101 6.19 -16.37 -5.17
C ASN A 101 7.72 -16.19 -5.00
N LYS A 102 8.37 -17.24 -4.48
CA LYS A 102 9.81 -17.21 -4.19
C LYS A 102 10.68 -17.04 -5.44
N ILE A 103 10.29 -17.62 -6.58
CA ILE A 103 11.03 -17.49 -7.84
C ILE A 103 11.12 -16.01 -8.24
N ASP A 104 9.98 -15.30 -8.28
CA ASP A 104 9.91 -13.90 -8.68
C ASP A 104 10.57 -12.97 -7.65
N LEU A 105 10.52 -13.31 -6.37
CA LEU A 105 11.29 -12.62 -5.33
C LEU A 105 12.80 -12.77 -5.56
N GLY A 106 13.28 -13.98 -5.88
CA GLY A 106 14.68 -14.23 -6.24
C GLY A 106 15.12 -13.45 -7.48
N ILE A 107 14.29 -13.43 -8.54
CA ILE A 107 14.55 -12.63 -9.76
C ILE A 107 14.59 -11.14 -9.43
N THR A 108 13.71 -10.67 -8.54
CA THR A 108 13.68 -9.28 -8.10
C THR A 108 15.01 -8.86 -7.47
N TYR A 109 15.54 -9.66 -6.54
CA TYR A 109 16.86 -9.42 -5.95
C TYR A 109 18.01 -9.54 -6.96
N ALA A 110 17.99 -10.54 -7.86
CA ALA A 110 19.01 -10.66 -8.91
C ALA A 110 19.04 -9.46 -9.87
N ASN A 111 17.87 -8.89 -10.15
CA ASN A 111 17.75 -7.68 -10.97
C ASN A 111 18.28 -6.44 -10.23
N PHE A 112 18.02 -6.29 -8.92
CA PHE A 112 18.69 -5.26 -8.12
C PHE A 112 20.21 -5.46 -8.12
N GLY A 113 20.69 -6.70 -7.96
CA GLY A 113 22.11 -7.04 -8.07
C GLY A 113 22.70 -6.58 -9.41
N SER A 114 21.98 -6.79 -10.50
CA SER A 114 22.41 -6.40 -11.85
C SER A 114 22.44 -4.89 -12.05
N ILE A 115 21.43 -4.17 -11.55
CA ILE A 115 21.40 -2.71 -11.60
C ILE A 115 22.57 -2.12 -10.81
N ASN A 116 22.80 -2.62 -9.59
CA ASN A 116 23.87 -2.13 -8.72
C ASN A 116 25.25 -2.47 -9.28
N SER A 117 25.41 -3.65 -9.89
CA SER A 117 26.64 -4.03 -10.61
C SER A 117 26.93 -3.08 -11.78
N LEU A 118 25.91 -2.75 -12.58
CA LEU A 118 26.02 -1.78 -13.68
C LEU A 118 26.25 -0.33 -13.22
N LYS A 119 25.88 -0.01 -11.98
CA LYS A 119 26.20 1.27 -11.30
C LYS A 119 27.54 1.24 -10.56
N GLU A 120 28.30 0.15 -10.68
CA GLU A 120 29.57 -0.07 -9.98
C GLU A 120 29.44 -0.08 -8.44
N GLN A 121 28.23 -0.30 -7.93
CA GLN A 121 27.93 -0.43 -6.50
C GLN A 121 28.09 -1.88 -6.06
N ARG A 122 29.35 -2.32 -5.99
CA ARG A 122 29.74 -3.72 -5.83
C ARG A 122 29.12 -4.41 -4.61
N ASP A 123 29.29 -3.84 -3.41
CA ASP A 123 28.86 -4.51 -2.17
C ASP A 123 27.35 -4.74 -2.17
N ILE A 124 26.60 -3.74 -2.61
CA ILE A 124 25.15 -3.78 -2.74
C ILE A 124 24.76 -4.81 -3.81
N ALA A 125 25.50 -4.89 -4.92
CA ALA A 125 25.28 -5.89 -5.95
C ALA A 125 25.47 -7.31 -5.41
N LEU A 126 26.58 -7.56 -4.70
CA LEU A 126 26.90 -8.85 -4.10
C LEU A 126 25.87 -9.25 -3.04
N GLU A 127 25.45 -8.34 -2.16
CA GLU A 127 24.42 -8.60 -1.16
C GLU A 127 23.10 -9.05 -1.81
N ASN A 128 22.64 -8.31 -2.82
CA ASN A 128 21.44 -8.66 -3.57
C ASN A 128 21.57 -10.00 -4.30
N TYR A 129 22.74 -10.27 -4.92
CA TYR A 129 22.98 -11.56 -5.57
C TYR A 129 23.06 -12.72 -4.56
N LEU A 130 23.61 -12.52 -3.36
CA LEU A 130 23.65 -13.55 -2.32
C LEU A 130 22.24 -13.88 -1.80
N ILE A 131 21.39 -12.87 -1.60
CA ILE A 131 19.98 -13.08 -1.25
C ILE A 131 19.27 -13.87 -2.37
N ALA A 132 19.49 -13.50 -3.63
CA ALA A 132 18.91 -14.21 -4.77
C ALA A 132 19.41 -15.67 -4.83
N LEU A 133 20.71 -15.91 -4.65
CA LEU A 133 21.29 -17.25 -4.60
C LEU A 133 20.65 -18.11 -3.51
N TYR A 134 20.50 -17.59 -2.28
CA TYR A 134 19.85 -18.29 -1.19
C TYR A 134 18.41 -18.71 -1.54
N ILE A 135 17.64 -17.80 -2.14
CA ILE A 135 16.27 -18.09 -2.56
C ILE A 135 16.25 -19.14 -3.69
N PHE A 136 17.14 -19.02 -4.67
CA PHE A 136 17.21 -19.97 -5.78
C PHE A 136 17.71 -21.35 -5.36
N GLU A 137 18.55 -21.43 -4.33
CA GLU A 137 18.97 -22.68 -3.70
C GLU A 137 17.82 -23.32 -2.93
N GLU A 138 17.07 -22.54 -2.14
CA GLU A 138 15.90 -23.03 -1.39
C GLU A 138 14.83 -23.66 -2.29
N ILE A 139 14.62 -23.08 -3.48
CA ILE A 139 13.62 -23.58 -4.45
C ILE A 139 14.21 -24.57 -5.47
N GLY A 140 15.51 -24.88 -5.40
CA GLY A 140 16.18 -25.80 -6.31
C GLY A 140 16.26 -25.33 -7.77
N SER A 141 16.29 -24.02 -8.03
CA SER A 141 16.30 -23.49 -9.40
C SER A 141 17.71 -23.32 -9.96
N HIS A 142 18.21 -24.37 -10.60
CA HIS A 142 19.56 -24.40 -11.16
C HIS A 142 19.79 -23.38 -12.30
N ASP A 143 18.76 -23.07 -13.10
CA ASP A 143 18.84 -22.05 -14.17
C ASP A 143 19.19 -20.66 -13.59
N TYR A 144 18.50 -20.26 -12.52
CA TYR A 144 18.72 -18.96 -11.89
C TYR A 144 19.99 -18.95 -11.04
N LEU A 145 20.33 -20.07 -10.39
CA LEU A 145 21.62 -20.22 -9.70
C LEU A 145 22.79 -20.02 -10.68
N ALA A 146 22.76 -20.68 -11.84
CA ALA A 146 23.81 -20.57 -12.84
C ALA A 146 24.03 -19.10 -13.27
N ARG A 147 22.94 -18.42 -13.66
CA ARG A 147 23.02 -17.01 -14.09
C ARG A 147 23.49 -16.07 -12.98
N THR A 148 23.05 -16.32 -11.75
CA THR A 148 23.40 -15.46 -10.62
C THR A 148 24.86 -15.66 -10.20
N TYR A 149 25.36 -16.90 -10.17
CA TYR A 149 26.77 -17.19 -9.96
C TYR A 149 27.66 -16.62 -11.07
N LEU A 150 27.22 -16.66 -12.33
CA LEU A 150 27.93 -16.01 -13.43
C LEU A 150 28.10 -14.51 -13.19
N ASN A 151 27.04 -13.82 -12.78
CA ASN A 151 27.09 -12.38 -12.50
C ASN A 151 28.01 -12.04 -11.31
N VAL A 152 28.03 -12.89 -10.27
CA VAL A 152 28.97 -12.76 -9.14
C VAL A 152 30.41 -12.99 -9.60
N GLY A 153 30.65 -13.98 -10.47
CA GLY A 153 31.96 -14.22 -11.07
C GLY A 153 32.47 -13.03 -11.87
N ILE A 154 31.59 -12.40 -12.68
CA ILE A 154 31.92 -11.18 -13.44
C ILE A 154 32.32 -10.04 -12.51
N ILE A 155 31.64 -9.86 -11.37
CA ILE A 155 32.02 -8.85 -10.38
C ILE A 155 33.46 -9.11 -9.90
N TYR A 156 33.79 -10.33 -9.50
CA TYR A 156 35.13 -10.66 -9.02
C TYR A 156 36.20 -10.61 -10.12
N GLU A 157 35.85 -10.92 -11.37
CA GLU A 157 36.75 -10.77 -12.52
C GLU A 157 37.07 -9.29 -12.78
N ASN A 158 36.08 -8.41 -12.71
CA ASN A 158 36.28 -6.96 -12.86
C ASN A 158 37.21 -6.41 -11.76
N GLU A 159 37.19 -6.99 -10.57
CA GLU A 159 38.12 -6.68 -9.47
C GLU A 159 39.53 -7.28 -9.64
N GLY A 160 39.77 -8.12 -10.66
CA GLY A 160 41.02 -8.85 -10.85
C GLY A 160 41.22 -10.01 -9.84
N LYS A 161 40.17 -10.40 -9.13
CA LYS A 161 40.16 -11.50 -8.15
C LYS A 161 39.88 -12.83 -8.86
N ASN A 162 40.82 -13.24 -9.71
CA ASN A 162 40.64 -14.36 -10.63
C ASN A 162 40.28 -15.68 -9.93
N LYS A 163 40.88 -16.00 -8.77
CA LYS A 163 40.55 -17.23 -8.03
C LYS A 163 39.09 -17.26 -7.55
N GLN A 164 38.57 -16.13 -7.08
CA GLN A 164 37.17 -16.01 -6.68
C GLN A 164 36.25 -16.04 -7.89
N ALA A 165 36.62 -15.35 -8.97
CA ALA A 165 35.87 -15.39 -10.23
C ALA A 165 35.75 -16.83 -10.76
N ASP A 166 36.86 -17.57 -10.80
CA ASP A 166 36.90 -18.97 -11.24
C ASP A 166 36.01 -19.86 -10.37
N TYR A 167 36.04 -19.70 -9.05
CA TYR A 167 35.13 -20.42 -8.14
C TYR A 167 33.66 -20.21 -8.49
N PHE A 168 33.25 -18.97 -8.75
CA PHE A 168 31.86 -18.65 -9.09
C PHE A 168 31.50 -19.04 -10.52
N TYR A 169 32.45 -19.00 -11.46
CA TYR A 169 32.26 -19.54 -12.80
C TYR A 169 32.10 -21.06 -12.80
N ASP A 170 32.86 -21.79 -11.98
CA ASP A 170 32.70 -23.23 -11.82
C ASP A 170 31.36 -23.57 -11.15
N LYS A 171 30.91 -22.80 -10.16
CA LYS A 171 29.55 -22.93 -9.59
C LYS A 171 28.46 -22.66 -10.62
N SER A 172 28.62 -21.61 -11.45
CA SER A 172 27.71 -21.31 -12.55
C SER A 172 27.62 -22.48 -13.54
N LEU A 173 28.78 -23.01 -13.95
CA LEU A 173 28.86 -24.12 -14.89
C LEU A 173 28.26 -25.40 -14.29
N HIS A 174 28.55 -25.71 -13.01
CA HIS A 174 27.97 -26.84 -12.31
C HIS A 174 26.43 -26.80 -12.35
N HIS A 175 25.81 -25.66 -12.03
CA HIS A 175 24.35 -25.54 -12.07
C HIS A 175 23.78 -25.48 -13.49
N SER A 176 24.52 -24.90 -14.46
CA SER A 176 24.14 -24.95 -15.88
C SER A 176 24.15 -26.38 -16.41
N ASN A 177 25.09 -27.20 -15.94
CA ASN A 177 25.18 -28.62 -16.29
C ASN A 177 24.22 -29.49 -15.50
N PHE A 178 23.80 -29.09 -14.29
CA PHE A 178 22.80 -29.82 -13.49
C PHE A 178 21.45 -29.91 -14.21
N ASN A 179 21.11 -28.89 -15.00
CA ASN A 179 19.92 -28.90 -15.87
C ASN A 179 20.10 -29.74 -17.14
N ASN A 180 21.34 -30.02 -17.56
CA ASN A 180 21.65 -30.88 -18.70
C ASN A 180 21.90 -32.34 -18.29
N ASN A 181 22.36 -32.58 -17.07
CA ASN A 181 22.71 -33.87 -16.51
C ASN A 181 22.49 -33.82 -14.98
N SER A 182 21.42 -34.44 -14.49
CA SER A 182 21.26 -34.67 -13.05
C SER A 182 22.31 -35.66 -12.56
N LEU A 183 23.29 -35.24 -11.75
CA LEU A 183 23.97 -36.03 -10.70
C LEU A 183 25.01 -35.18 -9.94
N SER A 184 25.01 -35.33 -8.61
CA SER A 184 25.79 -34.60 -7.60
C SER A 184 27.27 -34.99 -7.56
N VAL A 185 28.15 -34.05 -7.19
CA VAL A 185 29.61 -34.26 -7.23
C VAL A 185 30.30 -33.61 -6.00
N THR A 186 31.26 -34.33 -5.39
CA THR A 186 31.91 -34.07 -4.08
C THR A 186 33.40 -33.69 -4.20
N HIS A 187 34.08 -33.40 -3.08
CA HIS A 187 35.41 -32.74 -3.05
C HIS A 187 36.58 -33.55 -3.66
N GLU A 188 36.45 -34.86 -3.83
CA GLU A 188 37.42 -35.71 -4.52
C GLU A 188 37.29 -35.60 -6.06
N ASP A 189 36.11 -35.20 -6.51
CA ASP A 189 35.79 -34.93 -7.91
C ASP A 189 36.20 -33.50 -8.35
N VAL A 190 36.68 -32.64 -7.45
CA VAL A 190 37.24 -31.32 -7.82
C VAL A 190 38.60 -31.48 -8.49
N LYS A 191 39.37 -32.51 -8.10
CA LYS A 191 40.71 -32.79 -8.66
C LYS A 191 40.61 -33.62 -9.95
N ARG A 192 39.68 -34.58 -10.01
CA ARG A 192 39.32 -35.31 -11.25
C ARG A 192 38.55 -34.41 -12.22
N GLY A 193 37.69 -33.56 -11.66
CA GLY A 193 36.91 -32.55 -12.36
C GLY A 193 37.73 -31.43 -12.97
N ALA A 194 38.97 -31.14 -12.54
CA ALA A 194 39.81 -30.18 -13.25
C ALA A 194 40.21 -30.69 -14.66
N GLU A 195 40.49 -31.99 -14.78
CA GLU A 195 40.78 -32.66 -16.06
C GLU A 195 39.48 -32.94 -16.85
N GLU A 196 38.40 -33.36 -16.17
CA GLU A 196 37.06 -33.54 -16.78
C GLU A 196 36.43 -32.22 -17.27
N ASN A 197 36.67 -31.10 -16.56
CA ASN A 197 36.16 -29.75 -16.89
C ASN A 197 36.95 -29.13 -18.04
N TYR A 198 38.25 -29.42 -18.17
CA TYR A 198 39.03 -29.01 -19.34
C TYR A 198 38.51 -29.67 -20.63
N GLU A 199 38.37 -30.99 -20.65
CA GLU A 199 37.86 -31.72 -21.82
C GLU A 199 36.39 -31.35 -22.11
N THR A 200 35.57 -31.10 -21.08
CA THR A 200 34.19 -30.64 -21.25
C THR A 200 34.12 -29.21 -21.81
N LYS A 201 34.94 -28.27 -21.30
CA LYS A 201 35.02 -26.88 -21.81
C LYS A 201 35.48 -26.86 -23.27
N LEU A 202 36.46 -27.69 -23.64
CA LEU A 202 36.87 -27.86 -25.03
C LEU A 202 35.75 -28.43 -25.89
N LYS A 203 35.08 -29.51 -25.45
CA LYS A 203 33.97 -30.13 -26.17
C LYS A 203 32.85 -29.13 -26.46
N ILE A 204 32.43 -28.34 -25.46
CA ILE A 204 31.40 -27.30 -25.63
C ILE A 204 31.85 -26.25 -26.66
N CYS A 205 33.10 -25.78 -26.58
CA CYS A 205 33.61 -24.81 -27.53
C CYS A 205 33.68 -25.36 -28.97
N PHE A 206 34.09 -26.62 -29.14
CA PHE A 206 34.13 -27.27 -30.44
C PHE A 206 32.74 -27.56 -31.01
N GLU A 207 31.77 -27.96 -30.19
CA GLU A 207 30.36 -28.11 -30.59
C GLU A 207 29.76 -26.75 -30.99
N ALA A 208 30.06 -25.69 -30.23
CA ALA A 208 29.65 -24.33 -30.56
C ALA A 208 30.24 -23.86 -31.90
N LEU A 209 31.54 -24.10 -32.16
CA LEU A 209 32.17 -23.81 -33.45
C LEU A 209 31.54 -24.60 -34.60
N LYS A 210 31.22 -25.89 -34.38
CA LYS A 210 30.54 -26.73 -35.37
C LYS A 210 29.14 -26.23 -35.69
N SER A 211 28.41 -25.72 -34.70
CA SER A 211 27.07 -25.14 -34.92
C SER A 211 27.06 -23.86 -35.76
N ILE A 212 28.22 -23.20 -35.91
CA ILE A 212 28.39 -21.96 -36.65
C ILE A 212 29.33 -22.10 -37.84
N GLU A 213 29.54 -23.33 -38.34
CA GLU A 213 30.51 -23.67 -39.40
C GLU A 213 30.34 -22.81 -40.68
N ASN A 214 29.10 -22.41 -40.99
CA ASN A 214 28.78 -21.51 -42.12
C ASN A 214 29.00 -20.01 -41.84
N GLN A 215 29.48 -19.63 -40.65
CA GLN A 215 29.71 -18.25 -40.17
C GLN A 215 31.06 -18.15 -39.45
N SER A 216 32.09 -18.79 -40.00
CA SER A 216 33.43 -18.94 -39.40
C SER A 216 34.14 -17.61 -39.07
N GLU A 217 33.77 -16.50 -39.72
CA GLU A 217 34.27 -15.15 -39.43
C GLU A 217 33.30 -14.29 -38.60
N SER A 218 32.40 -14.92 -37.85
CA SER A 218 31.47 -14.20 -36.98
C SER A 218 32.13 -13.70 -35.69
N ARG A 219 31.55 -12.65 -35.10
CA ARG A 219 31.88 -12.20 -33.74
C ARG A 219 31.86 -13.36 -32.74
N LEU A 220 30.89 -14.27 -32.86
CA LEU A 220 30.75 -15.43 -31.98
C LEU A 220 31.92 -16.40 -32.12
N ALA A 221 32.37 -16.69 -33.34
CA ALA A 221 33.57 -17.50 -33.58
C ALA A 221 34.82 -16.89 -32.90
N SER A 222 34.99 -15.56 -32.99
CA SER A 222 36.11 -14.87 -32.33
C SER A 222 36.11 -14.98 -30.80
N VAL A 223 34.92 -15.05 -30.18
CA VAL A 223 34.75 -15.23 -28.73
C VAL A 223 35.06 -16.68 -28.37
N ILE A 224 34.57 -17.65 -29.13
CA ILE A 224 34.85 -19.07 -28.85
C ILE A 224 36.34 -19.39 -28.99
N TYR A 225 37.02 -18.88 -30.03
CA TYR A 225 38.47 -19.04 -30.16
C TYR A 225 39.25 -18.37 -29.04
N HIS A 226 38.77 -17.23 -28.55
CA HIS A 226 39.35 -16.56 -27.39
C HIS A 226 39.23 -17.42 -26.12
N ASP A 227 38.05 -17.99 -25.87
CA ASP A 227 37.80 -18.85 -24.72
C ASP A 227 38.61 -20.15 -24.80
N LEU A 228 38.72 -20.77 -25.99
CA LEU A 228 39.61 -21.90 -26.23
C LEU A 228 41.06 -21.55 -25.88
N SER A 229 41.54 -20.38 -26.33
CA SER A 229 42.92 -19.95 -26.06
C SER A 229 43.20 -19.77 -24.56
N LYS A 230 42.22 -19.26 -23.80
CA LYS A 230 42.30 -19.14 -22.33
C LYS A 230 42.38 -20.53 -21.68
N ASN A 231 41.49 -21.44 -22.06
CA ASN A 231 41.46 -22.81 -21.54
C ASN A 231 42.78 -23.56 -21.79
N TYR A 232 43.34 -23.43 -23.00
CA TYR A 232 44.65 -24.00 -23.32
C TYR A 232 45.79 -23.40 -22.49
N ILE A 233 45.77 -22.09 -22.22
CA ILE A 233 46.76 -21.45 -21.33
C ILE A 233 46.67 -22.00 -19.90
N ASP A 234 45.46 -22.13 -19.36
CA ASP A 234 45.26 -22.57 -17.97
C ASP A 234 45.76 -24.01 -17.79
N ASN A 235 45.73 -24.81 -18.85
CA ASN A 235 46.24 -26.18 -18.91
C ASN A 235 47.66 -26.28 -19.49
N LYS A 236 48.39 -25.17 -19.59
CA LYS A 236 49.79 -25.09 -20.05
C LYS A 236 50.02 -25.63 -21.47
N LYS A 237 48.98 -25.76 -22.29
CA LYS A 237 49.03 -26.16 -23.70
C LYS A 237 49.29 -24.92 -24.57
N TYR A 238 50.54 -24.45 -24.53
CA TYR A 238 50.89 -23.13 -25.08
C TYR A 238 50.83 -23.05 -26.61
N LEU A 239 51.09 -24.15 -27.33
CA LEU A 239 51.05 -24.17 -28.80
C LEU A 239 49.61 -24.03 -29.31
N GLU A 240 48.69 -24.78 -28.71
CA GLU A 240 47.26 -24.76 -29.02
C GLU A 240 46.65 -23.41 -28.62
N ALA A 241 47.07 -22.84 -27.48
CA ALA A 241 46.68 -21.49 -27.08
C ALA A 241 47.10 -20.43 -28.11
N ILE A 242 48.30 -20.54 -28.68
CA ILE A 242 48.79 -19.62 -29.73
C ILE A 242 47.91 -19.71 -30.97
N GLU A 243 47.58 -20.93 -31.42
CA GLU A 243 46.76 -21.13 -32.61
C GLU A 243 45.37 -20.49 -32.45
N MET A 244 44.71 -20.78 -31.33
CA MET A 244 43.36 -20.26 -31.04
C MET A 244 43.38 -18.73 -30.83
N ALA A 245 44.40 -18.20 -30.14
CA ALA A 245 44.54 -16.77 -29.94
C ALA A 245 44.74 -16.02 -31.27
N LYS A 246 45.54 -16.58 -32.19
CA LYS A 246 45.74 -16.01 -33.54
C LYS A 246 44.43 -15.97 -34.33
N LYS A 247 43.67 -17.07 -34.36
CA LYS A 247 42.34 -17.13 -35.00
C LYS A 247 41.38 -16.08 -34.42
N ALA A 248 41.34 -15.95 -33.09
CA ALA A 248 40.52 -14.94 -32.43
C ALA A 248 40.92 -13.50 -32.82
N ILE A 249 42.21 -13.19 -32.88
CA ILE A 249 42.74 -11.88 -33.24
C ILE A 249 42.44 -11.54 -34.71
N GLU A 250 42.66 -12.49 -35.61
CA GLU A 250 42.41 -12.33 -37.04
C GLU A 250 40.95 -11.97 -37.31
N ILE A 251 40.01 -12.77 -36.80
CA ILE A 251 38.57 -12.50 -36.96
C ILE A 251 38.21 -11.14 -36.34
N LYS A 252 38.70 -10.84 -35.13
CA LYS A 252 38.45 -9.56 -34.44
C LYS A 252 38.92 -8.37 -35.27
N ASN A 253 40.10 -8.45 -35.87
CA ASN A 253 40.64 -7.38 -36.72
C ASN A 253 39.83 -7.23 -38.01
N ASN A 254 39.48 -8.35 -38.67
CA ASN A 254 38.71 -8.33 -39.92
C ASN A 254 37.33 -7.69 -39.75
N ILE A 255 36.65 -7.97 -38.64
CA ILE A 255 35.29 -7.44 -38.38
C ILE A 255 35.28 -6.13 -37.57
N GLY A 256 36.46 -5.58 -37.23
CA GLY A 256 36.58 -4.36 -36.41
C GLY A 256 36.10 -4.51 -34.95
N TYR A 257 36.15 -5.72 -34.39
CA TYR A 257 35.69 -6.01 -33.03
C TYR A 257 36.83 -5.87 -32.00
N THR A 258 36.80 -4.79 -31.23
CA THR A 258 37.88 -4.41 -30.30
C THR A 258 37.76 -5.02 -28.89
N GLN A 259 36.60 -5.60 -28.54
CA GLN A 259 36.35 -6.10 -27.19
C GLN A 259 37.24 -7.31 -26.87
N ASN A 260 37.92 -7.27 -25.73
CA ASN A 260 38.88 -8.28 -25.26
C ASN A 260 39.99 -8.60 -26.29
N LEU A 261 40.26 -7.70 -27.23
CA LEU A 261 41.35 -7.84 -28.19
C LEU A 261 42.71 -7.73 -27.47
N ASP A 262 42.81 -6.81 -26.51
CA ASP A 262 43.94 -6.68 -25.59
C ASP A 262 44.26 -8.00 -24.88
N PHE A 263 43.25 -8.69 -24.36
CA PHE A 263 43.42 -9.97 -23.66
C PHE A 263 43.81 -11.11 -24.62
N SER A 264 43.29 -11.13 -25.86
CA SER A 264 43.76 -12.08 -26.89
C SER A 264 45.25 -11.89 -27.20
N TYR A 265 45.72 -10.66 -27.37
CA TYR A 265 47.15 -10.36 -27.55
C TYR A 265 47.99 -10.71 -26.32
N PHE A 266 47.45 -10.52 -25.11
CA PHE A 266 48.10 -10.92 -23.87
C PHE A 266 48.29 -12.45 -23.79
N ILE A 267 47.26 -13.23 -24.09
CA ILE A 267 47.32 -14.70 -24.13
C ILE A 267 48.38 -15.13 -25.16
N LEU A 268 48.30 -14.61 -26.38
CA LEU A 268 49.27 -14.91 -27.44
C LEU A 268 50.71 -14.62 -26.98
N GLY A 269 50.95 -13.42 -26.46
CA GLY A 269 52.26 -13.00 -26.00
C GLY A 269 52.77 -13.84 -24.81
N LYS A 270 51.91 -14.10 -23.82
CA LYS A 270 52.21 -14.96 -22.66
C LYS A 270 52.62 -16.37 -23.10
N SER A 271 51.86 -17.00 -24.00
CA SER A 271 52.19 -18.34 -24.50
C SER A 271 53.52 -18.38 -25.24
N GLN A 272 53.80 -17.36 -26.07
CA GLN A 272 55.08 -17.24 -26.77
C GLN A 272 56.26 -17.09 -25.81
N ILE A 273 56.16 -16.24 -24.78
CA ILE A 273 57.20 -16.11 -23.75
C ILE A 273 57.44 -17.43 -23.02
N ARG A 274 56.37 -18.17 -22.69
CA ARG A 274 56.48 -19.49 -22.02
C ARG A 274 57.16 -20.55 -22.88
N LEU A 275 57.09 -20.42 -24.20
CA LEU A 275 57.80 -21.27 -25.16
C LEU A 275 59.18 -20.72 -25.57
N ASN A 276 59.70 -19.69 -24.89
CA ASN A 276 60.95 -18.99 -25.24
C ASN A 276 60.96 -18.32 -26.63
N ILE A 277 59.79 -18.08 -27.23
CA ILE A 277 59.61 -17.28 -28.45
C ILE A 277 59.53 -15.80 -28.05
N ASN A 278 60.64 -15.29 -27.49
CA ASN A 278 60.62 -14.06 -26.70
C ASN A 278 60.36 -12.79 -27.51
N ASP A 279 60.92 -12.68 -28.72
CA ASP A 279 60.77 -11.47 -29.55
C ASP A 279 59.33 -11.21 -29.98
N GLU A 280 58.64 -12.25 -30.46
CA GLU A 280 57.23 -12.15 -30.83
C GLU A 280 56.35 -11.96 -29.60
N GLY A 281 56.63 -12.68 -28.51
CA GLY A 281 55.86 -12.57 -27.28
C GLY A 281 55.92 -11.17 -26.69
N ILE A 282 57.11 -10.55 -26.66
CA ILE A 282 57.30 -9.16 -26.22
C ILE A 282 56.49 -8.19 -27.10
N ARG A 283 56.58 -8.32 -28.44
CA ARG A 283 55.81 -7.46 -29.35
C ARG A 283 54.31 -7.56 -29.11
N ASN A 284 53.78 -8.77 -28.95
CA ASN A 284 52.35 -8.98 -28.70
C ASN A 284 51.91 -8.47 -27.32
N LEU A 285 52.74 -8.61 -26.29
CA LEU A 285 52.48 -8.05 -24.97
C LEU A 285 52.48 -6.51 -24.97
N LEU A 286 53.38 -5.87 -25.72
CA LEU A 286 53.37 -4.41 -25.88
C LEU A 286 52.10 -3.94 -26.59
N THR A 287 51.65 -4.66 -27.63
CA THR A 287 50.36 -4.41 -28.28
C THR A 287 49.19 -4.57 -27.30
N ALA A 288 49.19 -5.63 -26.48
CA ALA A 288 48.17 -5.84 -25.45
C ALA A 288 48.09 -4.67 -24.46
N ILE A 289 49.24 -4.18 -23.98
CA ILE A 289 49.32 -3.05 -23.04
C ILE A 289 48.84 -1.75 -23.69
N LYS A 290 49.17 -1.52 -24.96
CA LYS A 290 48.71 -0.35 -25.73
C LYS A 290 47.19 -0.35 -25.91
N LEU A 291 46.60 -1.52 -26.16
CA LEU A 291 45.16 -1.68 -26.34
C LEU A 291 44.38 -1.70 -25.02
N SER A 292 45.02 -2.05 -23.90
CA SER A 292 44.32 -2.24 -22.64
C SER A 292 44.08 -0.92 -21.90
N GLU A 293 42.80 -0.57 -21.74
CA GLU A 293 42.35 0.49 -20.83
C GLU A 293 42.23 -0.01 -19.37
N LYS A 294 42.17 -1.34 -19.19
CA LYS A 294 41.94 -2.01 -17.90
C LYS A 294 43.20 -1.94 -17.02
N ARG A 295 43.17 -1.08 -15.99
CA ARG A 295 44.29 -0.91 -15.03
C ARG A 295 44.66 -2.22 -14.30
N SER A 296 43.68 -3.07 -14.01
CA SER A 296 43.87 -4.35 -13.31
C SER A 296 44.62 -5.42 -14.10
N LEU A 297 44.57 -5.39 -15.44
CA LEU A 297 45.26 -6.38 -16.29
C LEU A 297 46.73 -6.01 -16.56
N LYS A 298 47.06 -4.72 -16.54
CA LYS A 298 48.42 -4.22 -16.86
C LYS A 298 49.51 -4.88 -16.00
N PRO A 299 49.34 -5.08 -14.67
CA PRO A 299 50.34 -5.78 -13.86
C PRO A 299 50.74 -7.15 -14.42
N LEU A 300 49.77 -7.97 -14.82
CA LEU A 300 50.01 -9.31 -15.37
C LEU A 300 50.76 -9.25 -16.71
N MET A 301 50.46 -8.25 -17.55
CA MET A 301 51.14 -8.03 -18.83
C MET A 301 52.60 -7.62 -18.62
N TYR A 302 52.86 -6.70 -17.69
CA TYR A 302 54.22 -6.27 -17.37
C TYR A 302 55.05 -7.38 -16.72
N GLU A 303 54.45 -8.22 -15.86
CA GLU A 303 55.13 -9.40 -15.30
C GLU A 303 55.62 -10.36 -16.41
N MET A 304 54.82 -10.55 -17.47
CA MET A 304 55.22 -11.36 -18.63
C MET A 304 56.25 -10.69 -19.53
N LEU A 305 56.22 -9.35 -19.67
CA LEU A 305 57.28 -8.62 -20.36
C LEU A 305 58.62 -8.77 -19.62
N ILE A 306 58.63 -8.61 -18.30
CA ILE A 306 59.83 -8.78 -17.48
C ILE A 306 60.40 -10.19 -17.67
N LEU A 307 59.55 -11.22 -17.65
CA LEU A 307 59.98 -12.59 -17.93
C LEU A 307 60.58 -12.73 -19.34
N GLY A 308 59.93 -12.18 -20.36
CA GLY A 308 60.42 -12.23 -21.74
C GLY A 308 61.78 -11.55 -21.93
N TYR A 309 61.99 -10.37 -21.35
CA TYR A 309 63.29 -9.68 -21.39
C TYR A 309 64.35 -10.41 -20.56
N LYS A 310 63.99 -11.02 -19.42
CA LYS A 310 64.91 -11.88 -18.66
C LYS A 310 65.35 -13.12 -19.46
N ASN A 311 64.43 -13.77 -20.16
CA ASN A 311 64.76 -14.92 -21.03
C ASN A 311 65.74 -14.52 -22.15
N LYS A 312 65.70 -13.26 -22.60
CA LYS A 312 66.65 -12.69 -23.56
C LYS A 312 67.96 -12.19 -22.93
N SER A 313 68.13 -12.31 -21.62
CA SER A 313 69.24 -11.70 -20.86
C SER A 313 69.33 -10.17 -20.99
N ASP A 314 68.22 -9.52 -21.36
CA ASP A 314 68.11 -8.05 -21.43
C ASP A 314 67.62 -7.50 -20.09
N TYR A 315 68.54 -7.48 -19.13
CA TYR A 315 68.25 -7.07 -17.75
C TYR A 315 67.93 -5.57 -17.65
N LYS A 316 68.38 -4.75 -18.60
CA LYS A 316 68.09 -3.31 -18.63
C LYS A 316 66.59 -3.08 -18.85
N ASN A 317 66.01 -3.69 -19.87
CA ASN A 317 64.58 -3.57 -20.12
C ASN A 317 63.74 -4.31 -19.08
N ALA A 318 64.19 -5.46 -18.59
CA ALA A 318 63.52 -6.15 -17.49
C ALA A 318 63.41 -5.28 -16.22
N PHE A 319 64.49 -4.56 -15.88
CA PHE A 319 64.50 -3.62 -14.75
C PHE A 319 63.55 -2.43 -14.98
N LEU A 320 63.61 -1.80 -16.17
CA LEU A 320 62.72 -0.69 -16.53
C LEU A 320 61.23 -1.06 -16.39
N TYR A 321 60.84 -2.23 -16.88
CA TYR A 321 59.46 -2.69 -16.77
C TYR A 321 59.08 -3.13 -15.34
N ALA A 322 60.05 -3.56 -14.53
CA ALA A 322 59.82 -3.82 -13.10
C ALA A 322 59.56 -2.53 -12.31
N GLU A 323 60.31 -1.45 -12.56
CA GLU A 323 60.03 -0.14 -11.97
C GLU A 323 58.66 0.40 -12.40
N THR A 324 58.31 0.21 -13.68
CA THR A 324 57.00 0.60 -14.21
C THR A 324 55.87 -0.17 -13.53
N LEU A 325 56.05 -1.47 -13.31
CA LEU A 325 55.10 -2.32 -12.59
C LEU A 325 54.88 -1.84 -11.15
N SER A 326 55.94 -1.45 -10.44
CA SER A 326 55.84 -0.91 -9.07
C SER A 326 54.95 0.33 -9.04
N LYS A 327 55.22 1.31 -9.91
CA LYS A 327 54.42 2.54 -10.01
C LYS A 327 52.94 2.28 -10.30
N ILE A 328 52.65 1.29 -11.16
CA ILE A 328 51.27 0.90 -11.47
C ILE A 328 50.59 0.26 -10.27
N LYS A 329 51.28 -0.64 -9.54
CA LYS A 329 50.73 -1.27 -8.33
C LYS A 329 50.40 -0.24 -7.25
N ASP A 330 51.27 0.74 -7.03
CA ASP A 330 51.02 1.84 -6.08
C ASP A 330 49.81 2.71 -6.49
N SER A 331 49.68 2.99 -7.79
CA SER A 331 48.54 3.74 -8.32
C SER A 331 47.21 2.98 -8.18
N ILE A 332 47.22 1.65 -8.37
CA ILE A 332 46.02 0.80 -8.19
C ILE A 332 45.61 0.77 -6.72
N ALA A 333 46.56 0.59 -5.80
CA ALA A 333 46.29 0.59 -4.36
C ALA A 333 45.68 1.93 -3.90
N THR A 334 46.22 3.05 -4.38
CA THR A 334 45.69 4.39 -4.10
C THR A 334 44.27 4.57 -4.63
N PHE A 335 43.98 4.06 -5.83
CA PHE A 335 42.64 4.13 -6.42
C PHE A 335 41.62 3.31 -5.62
N GLN A 336 41.98 2.08 -5.23
CA GLN A 336 41.13 1.20 -4.42
C GLN A 336 40.80 1.80 -3.05
N GLU A 337 41.77 2.47 -2.41
CA GLU A 337 41.54 3.14 -1.14
C GLU A 337 40.57 4.33 -1.29
N ASN A 338 40.74 5.12 -2.36
CA ASN A 338 39.82 6.24 -2.65
C ASN A 338 38.38 5.76 -2.93
N GLU A 339 38.20 4.66 -3.67
CA GLU A 339 36.88 4.04 -3.85
C GLU A 339 36.29 3.58 -2.54
N ARG A 340 37.08 2.93 -1.69
CA ARG A 340 36.63 2.47 -0.37
C ARG A 340 36.18 3.63 0.52
N ILE A 341 36.92 4.74 0.50
CA ILE A 341 36.53 5.96 1.21
C ILE A 341 35.23 6.52 0.63
N ALA A 342 35.10 6.61 -0.70
CA ALA A 342 33.88 7.07 -1.35
C ALA A 342 32.67 6.17 -0.98
N GLU A 343 32.86 4.86 -0.92
CA GLU A 343 31.84 3.91 -0.50
C GLU A 343 31.40 4.11 0.95
N ILE A 344 32.36 4.23 1.88
CA ILE A 344 32.06 4.46 3.30
C ILE A 344 31.28 5.78 3.47
N THR A 345 31.70 6.84 2.79
CA THR A 345 31.01 8.14 2.85
C THR A 345 29.60 8.08 2.26
N SER A 346 29.40 7.33 1.17
CA SER A 346 28.09 7.10 0.57
C SER A 346 27.16 6.30 1.49
N LYS A 347 27.64 5.17 2.06
CA LYS A 347 26.88 4.37 3.03
C LYS A 347 26.45 5.20 4.24
N TYR A 348 27.37 6.00 4.79
CA TYR A 348 27.07 6.91 5.89
C TYR A 348 26.02 7.97 5.53
N GLN A 349 26.09 8.56 4.34
CA GLN A 349 25.10 9.54 3.87
C GLN A 349 23.71 8.92 3.69
N VAL A 350 23.63 7.72 3.11
CA VAL A 350 22.38 6.98 2.92
C VAL A 350 21.76 6.62 4.27
N GLU A 351 22.56 6.12 5.22
CA GLU A 351 22.08 5.78 6.56
C GLU A 351 21.54 7.01 7.30
N LYS A 352 22.26 8.14 7.22
CA LYS A 352 21.81 9.41 7.81
C LYS A 352 20.48 9.87 7.21
N GLN A 353 20.37 9.88 5.88
CA GLN A 353 19.12 10.27 5.20
C GLN A 353 17.96 9.33 5.56
N THR A 354 18.21 8.03 5.66
CA THR A 354 17.20 7.03 6.04
C THR A 354 16.72 7.26 7.47
N ASN A 355 17.63 7.53 8.41
CA ASN A 355 17.30 7.87 9.79
C ASN A 355 16.49 9.17 9.89
N ASP A 356 16.80 10.18 9.07
CA ASP A 356 16.04 11.43 9.01
C ASP A 356 14.63 11.21 8.44
N ILE A 357 14.48 10.39 7.38
CA ILE A 357 13.17 9.99 6.85
C ILE A 357 12.34 9.28 7.92
N LEU A 358 12.94 8.31 8.64
CA LEU A 358 12.26 7.58 9.71
C LEU A 358 11.78 8.53 10.83
N ARG A 359 12.62 9.50 11.21
CA ARG A 359 12.24 10.53 12.20
C ARG A 359 11.09 11.40 11.70
N LEU A 360 11.11 11.81 10.44
CA LEU A 360 10.05 12.61 9.83
C LEU A 360 8.74 11.82 9.72
N GLU A 361 8.80 10.55 9.34
CA GLU A 361 7.62 9.67 9.31
C GLU A 361 6.99 9.52 10.68
N LYS A 362 7.81 9.29 11.72
CA LYS A 362 7.32 9.20 13.09
C LYS A 362 6.67 10.51 13.55
N ALA A 363 7.29 11.66 13.28
CA ALA A 363 6.72 12.97 13.58
C ALA A 363 5.40 13.22 12.81
N ASN A 364 5.31 12.79 11.55
CA ASN A 364 4.09 12.87 10.75
C ASN A 364 2.98 11.97 11.30
N GLN A 365 3.31 10.77 11.81
CA GLN A 365 2.33 9.90 12.46
C GLN A 365 1.83 10.49 13.77
N GLU A 366 2.71 11.05 14.59
CA GLU A 366 2.35 11.70 15.85
C GLU A 366 1.45 12.93 15.61
N THR A 367 1.80 13.77 14.63
CA THR A 367 0.97 14.93 14.25
C THR A 367 -0.39 14.51 13.70
N ALA A 368 -0.46 13.46 12.87
CA ALA A 368 -1.74 12.90 12.39
C ALA A 368 -2.59 12.37 13.55
N LEU A 369 -1.99 11.69 14.53
CA LEU A 369 -2.68 11.22 15.72
C LEU A 369 -3.23 12.38 16.55
N LEU A 370 -2.43 13.42 16.80
CA LEU A 370 -2.88 14.62 17.51
C LEU A 370 -4.05 15.30 16.79
N LEU A 371 -3.99 15.40 15.45
CA LEU A 371 -5.05 15.99 14.65
C LEU A 371 -6.34 15.14 14.72
N SER A 372 -6.22 13.81 14.70
CA SER A 372 -7.35 12.89 14.88
C SER A 372 -7.98 12.99 16.28
N GLN A 373 -7.18 13.20 17.32
CA GLN A 373 -7.68 13.43 18.68
C GLN A 373 -8.38 14.78 18.80
N GLN A 374 -7.83 15.83 18.18
CA GLN A 374 -8.45 17.15 18.14
C GLN A 374 -9.78 17.12 17.39
N THR A 375 -9.86 16.45 16.23
CA THR A 375 -11.13 16.32 15.49
C THR A 375 -12.16 15.52 16.28
N ARG A 376 -11.78 14.41 16.94
CA ARG A 376 -12.67 13.67 17.84
C ARG A 376 -13.21 14.55 18.99
N ARG A 377 -12.35 15.35 19.63
CA ARG A 377 -12.79 16.29 20.68
C ARG A 377 -13.77 17.34 20.13
N ARG A 378 -13.52 17.90 18.94
CA ARG A 378 -14.44 18.85 18.30
C ARG A 378 -15.82 18.23 18.07
N TRP A 379 -15.87 16.98 17.60
CA TRP A 379 -17.14 16.26 17.43
C TRP A 379 -17.84 15.98 18.76
N GLN A 380 -17.11 15.63 19.82
CA GLN A 380 -17.69 15.48 21.17
C GLN A 380 -18.30 16.79 21.69
N TRP A 381 -17.63 17.93 21.47
CA TRP A 381 -18.20 19.23 21.84
C TRP A 381 -19.41 19.61 20.99
N ALA A 382 -19.40 19.30 19.70
CA ALA A 382 -20.53 19.52 18.82
C ALA A 382 -21.76 18.70 19.26
N THR A 383 -21.58 17.42 19.60
CA THR A 383 -22.68 16.57 20.09
C THR A 383 -23.21 17.04 21.44
N LEU A 384 -22.33 17.41 22.38
CA LEU A 384 -22.74 18.00 23.66
C LEU A 384 -23.52 19.30 23.49
N SER A 385 -23.12 20.16 22.55
CA SER A 385 -23.80 21.42 22.26
C SER A 385 -25.20 21.19 21.68
N ILE A 386 -25.35 20.20 20.78
CA ILE A 386 -26.65 19.80 20.24
C ILE A 386 -27.54 19.24 21.35
N LEU A 387 -27.00 18.38 22.22
CA LEU A 387 -27.75 17.81 23.35
C LEU A 387 -28.24 18.91 24.30
N PHE A 388 -27.38 19.88 24.62
CA PHE A 388 -27.74 21.03 25.44
C PHE A 388 -28.85 21.86 24.79
N LEU A 389 -28.80 22.09 23.48
CA LEU A 389 -29.82 22.82 22.75
C LEU A 389 -31.18 22.09 22.78
N ILE A 390 -31.18 20.76 22.65
CA ILE A 390 -32.39 19.94 22.78
C ILE A 390 -32.97 20.03 24.20
N ILE A 391 -32.13 19.91 25.22
CA ILE A 391 -32.54 20.03 26.64
C ILE A 391 -33.11 21.42 26.93
N SER A 392 -32.43 22.47 26.45
CA SER A 392 -32.88 23.86 26.59
C SER A 392 -34.23 24.10 25.91
N LEU A 393 -34.44 23.56 24.70
CA LEU A 393 -35.73 23.63 24.01
C LEU A 393 -36.83 22.90 24.77
N PHE A 394 -36.54 21.71 25.32
CA PHE A 394 -37.48 20.94 26.12
C PHE A 394 -37.88 21.67 27.42
N LEU A 395 -36.89 22.17 28.16
CA LEU A 395 -37.10 22.95 29.37
C LEU A 395 -37.86 24.26 29.07
N GLY A 396 -37.50 24.95 27.99
CA GLY A 396 -38.21 26.14 27.53
C GLY A 396 -39.69 25.88 27.25
N ARG A 397 -40.02 24.77 26.57
CA ARG A 397 -41.41 24.36 26.35
C ARG A 397 -42.15 24.07 27.65
N LYS A 398 -41.52 23.38 28.60
CA LYS A 398 -42.11 23.14 29.93
C LYS A 398 -42.33 24.43 30.70
N LEU A 399 -41.39 25.37 30.64
CA LEU A 399 -41.50 26.66 31.30
C LEU A 399 -42.64 27.50 30.74
N VAL A 400 -42.77 27.59 29.41
CA VAL A 400 -43.89 28.29 28.76
C VAL A 400 -45.23 27.66 29.14
N ALA A 401 -45.34 26.33 29.12
CA ALA A 401 -46.56 25.63 29.54
C ALA A 401 -46.90 25.89 31.02
N TYR A 402 -45.90 25.95 31.89
CA TYR A 402 -46.07 26.28 33.29
C TYR A 402 -46.55 27.72 33.49
N ILE A 403 -45.92 28.70 32.83
CA ILE A 403 -46.32 30.11 32.87
C ILE A 403 -47.77 30.27 32.39
N GLN A 404 -48.15 29.60 31.31
CA GLN A 404 -49.52 29.65 30.80
C GLN A 404 -50.52 29.08 31.82
N LYS A 405 -50.18 27.98 32.50
CA LYS A 405 -51.02 27.40 33.55
C LYS A 405 -51.21 28.37 34.73
N VAL A 406 -50.14 29.03 35.17
CA VAL A 406 -50.21 30.05 36.24
C VAL A 406 -51.11 31.21 35.81
N LYS A 407 -50.92 31.74 34.60
CA LYS A 407 -51.71 32.85 34.06
C LYS A 407 -53.21 32.50 33.97
N ASN A 408 -53.54 31.27 33.58
CA ASN A 408 -54.92 30.81 33.55
C ASN A 408 -55.54 30.81 34.96
N VAL A 409 -54.82 30.30 35.97
CA VAL A 409 -55.28 30.31 37.37
C VAL A 409 -55.46 31.73 37.90
N GLU A 410 -54.55 32.65 37.59
CA GLU A 410 -54.70 34.07 37.98
C GLU A 410 -55.92 34.72 37.32
N SER A 411 -56.17 34.43 36.04
CA SER A 411 -57.35 34.95 35.33
C SER A 411 -58.66 34.41 35.92
N GLU A 412 -58.69 33.13 36.32
CA GLU A 412 -59.82 32.52 37.02
C GLU A 412 -60.04 33.15 38.40
N LYS A 413 -58.96 33.38 39.17
CA LYS A 413 -59.03 34.06 40.47
C LYS A 413 -59.57 35.48 40.35
N ALA A 414 -59.06 36.28 39.41
CA ALA A 414 -59.51 37.65 39.18
C ALA A 414 -61.00 37.70 38.75
N ALA A 415 -61.45 36.72 37.95
CA ALA A 415 -62.85 36.60 37.57
C ALA A 415 -63.76 36.26 38.77
N ILE A 416 -63.27 35.47 39.74
CA ILE A 416 -63.98 35.16 40.98
C ILE A 416 -64.01 36.38 41.92
N GLU A 417 -62.88 37.08 42.11
CA GLU A 417 -62.81 38.30 42.93
C GLU A 417 -63.80 39.37 42.45
N LYS A 418 -63.87 39.59 41.13
CA LYS A 418 -64.84 40.53 40.54
C LYS A 418 -66.30 40.14 40.79
N LYS A 419 -66.60 38.83 40.90
CA LYS A 419 -67.94 38.35 41.28
C LYS A 419 -68.21 38.53 42.78
N VAL A 420 -67.19 38.42 43.63
CA VAL A 420 -67.30 38.64 45.08
C VAL A 420 -67.46 40.14 45.41
N GLU A 421 -66.80 41.03 44.68
CA GLU A 421 -66.91 42.49 44.88
C GLU A 421 -68.20 43.10 44.32
N ALA A 422 -69.01 42.35 43.57
CA ALA A 422 -70.29 42.82 43.06
C ALA A 422 -71.20 43.22 44.24
N LYS A 423 -71.42 44.53 44.44
CA LYS A 423 -72.23 45.06 45.55
C LYS A 423 -73.73 44.91 45.31
N TYR A 424 -74.17 44.89 44.05
CA TYR A 424 -75.58 44.80 43.67
C TYR A 424 -75.78 44.13 42.31
N ILE A 425 -77.00 43.62 42.09
CA ILE A 425 -77.51 43.19 40.78
C ILE A 425 -78.40 44.31 40.24
N ALA A 426 -78.18 44.72 38.99
CA ALA A 426 -79.05 45.66 38.29
C ALA A 426 -80.20 44.89 37.61
N LEU A 427 -81.43 45.23 37.97
CA LEU A 427 -82.64 44.64 37.40
C LEU A 427 -83.03 45.34 36.09
N ASN A 428 -83.87 44.71 35.26
CA ASN A 428 -84.27 45.28 33.98
C ASN A 428 -85.10 46.56 34.11
N ASN A 429 -85.77 46.75 35.26
CA ASN A 429 -86.45 48.00 35.63
C ASN A 429 -85.51 49.06 36.24
N LYS A 430 -84.19 48.90 36.11
CA LYS A 430 -83.13 49.75 36.69
C LYS A 430 -83.08 49.80 38.22
N ALA A 431 -83.87 48.99 38.93
CA ALA A 431 -83.73 48.84 40.37
C ALA A 431 -82.45 48.07 40.72
N LYS A 432 -81.85 48.39 41.87
CA LYS A 432 -80.64 47.72 42.37
C LYS A 432 -81.02 46.82 43.54
N VAL A 433 -80.60 45.55 43.49
CA VAL A 433 -80.72 44.61 44.59
C VAL A 433 -79.33 44.38 45.17
N TYR A 434 -79.10 44.81 46.41
CA TYR A 434 -77.81 44.63 47.07
C TYR A 434 -77.62 43.17 47.46
N ILE A 435 -76.48 42.60 47.06
CA ILE A 435 -76.18 41.17 47.25
C ILE A 435 -76.04 40.83 48.74
N LYS A 436 -75.52 41.76 49.56
CA LYS A 436 -75.38 41.59 51.03
C LYS A 436 -76.69 41.34 51.77
N ASP A 437 -77.80 41.86 51.24
CA ASP A 437 -79.11 41.82 51.90
C ASP A 437 -80.03 40.77 51.29
N LEU A 438 -79.55 39.98 50.32
CA LEU A 438 -80.32 39.01 49.57
C LEU A 438 -80.23 37.62 50.21
N ASP A 439 -81.38 37.08 50.62
CA ASP A 439 -81.48 35.76 51.25
C ASP A 439 -81.69 34.66 50.21
N TYR A 440 -82.64 34.85 49.30
CA TYR A 440 -82.93 33.91 48.22
C TYR A 440 -83.64 34.58 47.04
N ILE A 441 -83.64 33.89 45.90
CA ILE A 441 -84.35 34.25 44.68
C ILE A 441 -85.29 33.11 44.32
N LYS A 442 -86.56 33.42 44.07
CA LYS A 442 -87.57 32.47 43.58
C LYS A 442 -87.95 32.83 42.16
N SER A 443 -88.04 31.81 41.29
CA SER A 443 -88.58 31.94 39.95
C SER A 443 -90.09 31.66 39.98
N ASP A 444 -90.87 32.60 39.47
CA ASP A 444 -92.32 32.48 39.30
C ASP A 444 -92.72 32.84 37.86
N GLY A 445 -92.92 31.80 37.04
CA GLY A 445 -93.11 31.95 35.59
C GLY A 445 -91.95 32.70 34.91
N ASN A 446 -92.27 33.85 34.30
CA ASN A 446 -91.30 34.70 33.60
C ASN A 446 -90.64 35.77 34.50
N TYR A 447 -90.94 35.74 35.80
CA TYR A 447 -90.45 36.70 36.77
C TYR A 447 -89.56 36.04 37.82
N LEU A 448 -88.56 36.78 38.29
CA LEU A 448 -87.75 36.45 39.44
C LEU A 448 -88.13 37.35 40.60
N GLU A 449 -88.38 36.73 41.74
CA GLU A 449 -88.68 37.36 43.01
C GLU A 449 -87.42 37.32 43.88
N PHE A 450 -86.86 38.48 44.16
CA PHE A 450 -85.70 38.67 45.02
C PHE A 450 -86.17 38.96 46.44
N TYR A 451 -85.79 38.09 47.37
CA TYR A 451 -86.17 38.19 48.77
C TYR A 451 -85.01 38.72 49.59
N SER A 452 -85.18 39.95 50.07
CA SER A 452 -84.23 40.64 50.94
C SER A 452 -84.86 40.87 52.33
N LYS A 453 -84.02 41.07 53.36
CA LYS A 453 -84.45 41.27 54.75
C LYS A 453 -85.53 42.34 54.93
N GLU A 454 -85.53 43.36 54.09
CA GLU A 454 -86.44 44.53 54.21
C GLU A 454 -87.58 44.55 53.19
N LYS A 455 -87.43 43.88 52.04
CA LYS A 455 -88.42 43.93 50.94
C LYS A 455 -88.28 42.83 49.90
N LYS A 456 -89.40 42.55 49.22
CA LYS A 456 -89.47 41.72 48.01
C LYS A 456 -89.41 42.58 46.76
N VAL A 457 -88.57 42.22 45.79
CA VAL A 457 -88.46 42.91 44.49
C VAL A 457 -88.69 41.91 43.36
N ILE A 458 -89.44 42.29 42.32
CA ILE A 458 -89.76 41.42 41.18
C ILE A 458 -89.13 41.99 39.91
N ASP A 459 -88.46 41.12 39.13
CA ASP A 459 -87.86 41.48 37.84
C ASP A 459 -88.16 40.41 36.78
N ARG A 460 -88.40 40.83 35.53
CA ARG A 460 -88.60 39.88 34.42
C ARG A 460 -87.24 39.39 33.93
N ASN A 461 -86.78 38.23 34.40
CA ASN A 461 -85.45 37.71 34.11
C ASN A 461 -85.40 36.17 34.15
N LYS A 462 -84.30 35.56 33.69
CA LYS A 462 -84.07 34.10 33.75
C LYS A 462 -83.15 33.77 34.92
N LEU A 463 -83.53 32.76 35.72
CA LEU A 463 -82.77 32.33 36.89
C LEU A 463 -81.29 32.00 36.55
N LYS A 464 -81.03 31.34 35.41
CA LYS A 464 -79.68 31.00 34.93
C LYS A 464 -78.81 32.22 34.61
N THR A 465 -79.41 33.30 34.11
CA THR A 465 -78.70 34.55 33.80
C THR A 465 -78.23 35.24 35.07
N VAL A 466 -79.10 35.30 36.07
CA VAL A 466 -78.80 35.91 37.38
C VAL A 466 -77.82 35.04 38.18
N ALA A 467 -77.94 33.71 38.11
CA ALA A 467 -76.99 32.78 38.74
C ALA A 467 -75.52 33.05 38.37
N ASN A 468 -75.25 33.42 37.10
CA ASN A 468 -73.89 33.69 36.62
C ASN A 468 -73.28 35.00 37.17
N GLN A 469 -74.12 35.91 37.66
CA GLN A 469 -73.74 37.22 38.21
C GLN A 469 -73.61 37.21 39.73
N LEU A 470 -74.05 36.13 40.39
CA LEU A 470 -73.98 36.00 41.83
C LEU A 470 -72.62 35.46 42.27
N PRO A 471 -72.14 35.86 43.48
CA PRO A 471 -70.96 35.26 44.06
C PRO A 471 -71.18 33.79 44.45
N PRO A 472 -70.10 33.00 44.63
CA PRO A 472 -70.16 31.55 44.81
C PRO A 472 -70.91 31.06 46.06
N ASN A 473 -71.23 31.95 47.01
CA ASN A 473 -72.05 31.64 48.18
C ASN A 473 -73.55 31.52 47.86
N PHE A 474 -74.02 31.96 46.69
CA PHE A 474 -75.38 31.73 46.21
C PHE A 474 -75.44 30.46 45.39
N VAL A 475 -76.24 29.49 45.83
CA VAL A 475 -76.36 28.20 45.17
C VAL A 475 -77.79 27.94 44.74
N GLN A 476 -77.96 27.41 43.54
CA GLN A 476 -79.25 26.93 43.08
C GLN A 476 -79.59 25.64 43.83
N THR A 477 -80.74 25.60 44.49
CA THR A 477 -81.20 24.47 45.33
C THR A 477 -82.36 23.73 44.70
N HIS A 478 -83.10 24.38 43.80
CA HIS A 478 -84.18 23.81 43.01
C HIS A 478 -84.25 24.48 41.64
N ARG A 479 -84.99 23.92 40.68
CA ARG A 479 -85.18 24.53 39.35
C ARG A 479 -85.72 25.97 39.40
N SER A 480 -86.37 26.33 40.50
CA SER A 480 -86.98 27.64 40.74
C SER A 480 -86.34 28.45 41.86
N PHE A 481 -85.26 27.99 42.52
CA PHE A 481 -84.72 28.68 43.70
C PHE A 481 -83.19 28.78 43.69
N ILE A 482 -82.67 29.97 43.98
CA ILE A 482 -81.27 30.23 44.34
C ILE A 482 -81.24 30.76 45.77
N VAL A 483 -80.36 30.23 46.61
CA VAL A 483 -80.30 30.51 48.03
C VAL A 483 -78.89 30.94 48.41
N ASN A 484 -78.77 31.95 49.26
CA ASN A 484 -77.51 32.30 49.90
C ASN A 484 -77.19 31.27 50.99
N LYS A 485 -76.06 30.54 50.84
CA LYS A 485 -75.63 29.50 51.79
C LYS A 485 -75.52 30.02 53.22
N ASN A 486 -75.15 31.29 53.40
CA ASN A 486 -74.85 31.86 54.72
C ASN A 486 -76.09 32.04 55.61
N VAL A 487 -77.29 32.03 55.03
CA VAL A 487 -78.56 32.23 55.76
C VAL A 487 -79.34 30.92 55.94
N ILE A 488 -78.75 29.79 55.57
CA ILE A 488 -79.34 28.46 55.80
C ILE A 488 -79.17 28.11 57.28
N GLN A 489 -80.26 27.78 57.96
CA GLN A 489 -80.29 27.37 59.36
C GLN A 489 -80.15 25.85 59.52
N SER A 490 -80.88 25.08 58.71
CA SER A 490 -80.83 23.61 58.73
C SER A 490 -81.12 23.03 57.35
N LEU A 491 -80.59 21.84 57.08
CA LEU A 491 -80.76 21.12 55.82
C LEU A 491 -81.40 19.76 56.07
N ASN A 492 -82.53 19.50 55.41
CA ASN A 492 -83.22 18.21 55.44
C ASN A 492 -82.98 17.45 54.12
N ALA A 493 -83.52 16.24 54.02
CA ALA A 493 -83.33 15.39 52.83
C ALA A 493 -83.94 15.98 51.54
N THR A 494 -85.03 16.75 51.66
CA THR A 494 -85.85 17.25 50.53
C THR A 494 -86.09 18.77 50.58
N SER A 495 -85.68 19.44 51.65
CA SER A 495 -85.85 20.88 51.86
C SER A 495 -84.72 21.46 52.70
N LEU A 496 -84.54 22.78 52.65
CA LEU A 496 -83.68 23.54 53.54
C LEU A 496 -84.51 24.60 54.26
N ARG A 497 -84.12 24.94 55.48
CA ARG A 497 -84.75 26.01 56.25
C ARG A 497 -83.80 27.18 56.37
N LEU A 498 -84.29 28.37 56.08
CA LEU A 498 -83.56 29.63 56.24
C LEU A 498 -83.71 30.17 57.67
N GLN A 499 -82.79 31.04 58.09
CA GLN A 499 -82.82 31.71 59.40
C GLN A 499 -84.10 32.53 59.63
N ASN A 500 -84.74 33.02 58.56
CA ASN A 500 -86.03 33.72 58.64
C ASN A 500 -87.24 32.77 58.75
N GLY A 501 -86.99 31.46 58.88
CA GLY A 501 -88.02 30.42 59.07
C GLY A 501 -88.60 29.85 57.78
N VAL A 502 -88.29 30.42 56.61
CA VAL A 502 -88.81 29.97 55.31
C VAL A 502 -88.18 28.63 54.90
N GLU A 503 -89.00 27.69 54.44
CA GLU A 503 -88.57 26.40 53.94
C GLU A 503 -88.52 26.40 52.41
N ILE A 504 -87.37 26.03 51.83
CA ILE A 504 -87.11 26.02 50.39
C ILE A 504 -86.85 24.58 49.93
N PRO A 505 -87.49 24.10 48.84
CA PRO A 505 -87.27 22.74 48.36
C PRO A 505 -85.85 22.55 47.83
N VAL A 506 -85.31 21.34 48.00
CA VAL A 506 -84.01 20.93 47.45
C VAL A 506 -84.22 19.78 46.46
N SER A 507 -83.81 19.96 45.20
CA SER A 507 -83.88 18.88 44.22
C SER A 507 -82.67 17.94 44.32
N ARG A 508 -82.86 16.67 43.94
CA ARG A 508 -81.77 15.67 43.90
C ARG A 508 -80.59 16.13 43.01
N THR A 509 -80.88 16.81 41.90
CA THR A 509 -79.87 17.33 40.96
C THR A 509 -78.99 18.43 41.57
N TYR A 510 -79.58 19.29 42.41
CA TYR A 510 -78.88 20.45 42.98
C TYR A 510 -78.30 20.19 44.37
N LYS A 511 -78.54 19.02 44.95
CA LYS A 511 -78.05 18.62 46.28
C LYS A 511 -76.52 18.66 46.41
N GLN A 512 -75.78 18.36 45.34
CA GLN A 512 -74.31 18.41 45.30
C GLN A 512 -73.76 19.84 45.46
N ASN A 513 -74.55 20.87 45.10
CA ASN A 513 -74.11 22.26 45.22
C ASN A 513 -74.20 22.78 46.66
N LEU A 514 -74.91 22.07 47.55
CA LEU A 514 -75.09 22.41 48.96
C LEU A 514 -74.06 21.75 49.88
N SER A 515 -73.22 20.86 49.35
CA SER A 515 -72.10 20.23 50.06
C SER A 515 -70.93 21.18 50.28
#